data_AF-A0A8C7IN30-F1
#
_entry.id   AF-A0A8C7IN30-F1
#
_cell.length_a   1.000
_cell.length_b   1.000
_cell.length_c   1.000
_cell.angle_alpha   90.00
_cell.angle_beta   90.00
_cell.angle_gamma   90.00
#
_symmetry.space_group_name_H-M   'P 1'
#
loop_
_entity.id
_entity.type
_entity.pdbx_description
1 polymer ?
#
loop_
_entity_poly.entity_id
_entity_poly.type
_entity_poly.pdbx_seq_one_letter_code
_entity_poly.pdbx_strand_id
1 'polypeptide(L)'
;MHESMEYKPQKKAFFKLKDCIELFTTKEKLGAEDPWYCPKCKEHQQATKKLDLWSLPPVLVVHQKHFSYSRYMRDKLDSLVDFPLSNLKEFLIDPNAGPCRYDLIAVSNHYGGMGRGHYTAYAKNKDDDKWYNFDNSSVSPANKDQIVSKAAYVLFYQRQDTVNGTGYFDLAREEENREGEEERKSVTSSQGASASVQSNEDVNDNVTMKTN
;
A
#
# COMPACT_ATOMS: atom_id res chain seq x y z
N MET A 1 9.54 -4.93 26.96
CA MET A 1 9.52 -3.96 25.84
C MET A 1 10.81 -4.16 25.10
N HIS A 2 10.75 -4.42 23.80
CA HIS A 2 11.93 -4.76 23.03
C HIS A 2 12.92 -3.59 23.03
N GLU A 3 14.22 -3.87 23.19
CA GLU A 3 15.30 -2.86 23.29
C GLU A 3 15.38 -1.96 22.05
N SER A 4 14.89 -2.42 20.88
CA SER A 4 14.76 -1.57 19.70
C SER A 4 13.65 -0.51 19.77
N MET A 5 12.76 -0.59 20.78
CA MET A 5 11.85 0.48 21.16
C MET A 5 12.49 1.49 22.13
N GLU A 6 13.68 1.21 22.66
CA GLU A 6 14.44 2.10 23.54
C GLU A 6 15.44 2.97 22.80
N TYR A 7 15.46 2.92 21.45
CA TYR A 7 16.18 3.90 20.65
C TYR A 7 15.74 5.30 21.07
N LYS A 8 16.62 6.01 21.79
CA LYS A 8 16.47 7.43 22.10
C LYS A 8 16.95 8.19 20.86
N PRO A 9 16.05 8.69 20.00
CA PRO A 9 16.50 9.50 18.89
C PRO A 9 17.24 10.71 19.46
N GLN A 10 18.34 11.12 18.83
CA GLN A 10 18.80 12.49 19.06
C GLN A 10 17.61 13.42 18.80
N LYS A 11 17.35 14.39 19.69
CA LYS A 11 16.25 15.37 19.56
C LYS A 11 16.46 16.24 18.32
N LYS A 12 16.27 15.67 17.13
CA LYS A 12 16.22 16.38 15.87
C LYS A 12 14.77 16.81 15.66
N ALA A 13 14.59 18.08 15.31
CA ALA A 13 13.29 18.63 14.99
C ALA A 13 12.69 18.03 13.70
N PHE A 14 13.54 17.36 12.90
CA PHE A 14 13.27 16.98 11.52
C PHE A 14 13.98 15.68 11.13
N PHE A 15 13.27 14.79 10.42
CA PHE A 15 13.79 13.57 9.82
C PHE A 15 13.23 13.41 8.41
N LYS A 16 13.94 12.72 7.50
CA LYS A 16 13.36 12.29 6.23
C LYS A 16 12.78 10.88 6.37
N LEU A 17 11.70 10.59 5.64
CA LEU A 17 11.11 9.25 5.60
C LEU A 17 12.13 8.19 5.16
N LYS A 18 13.05 8.54 4.25
CA LYS A 18 14.13 7.65 3.82
C LYS A 18 15.03 7.25 5.01
N ASP A 19 15.39 8.20 5.87
CA ASP A 19 16.18 7.95 7.08
C ASP A 19 15.45 6.96 8.02
N CYS A 20 14.12 7.08 8.13
CA CYS A 20 13.30 6.17 8.94
C CYS A 20 13.29 4.75 8.37
N ILE A 21 13.22 4.59 7.04
CA ILE A 21 13.25 3.28 6.37
C ILE A 21 14.65 2.66 6.46
N GLU A 22 15.71 3.46 6.31
CA GLU A 22 17.09 3.02 6.53
C GLU A 22 17.30 2.55 7.97
N LEU A 23 16.77 3.29 8.96
CA LEU A 23 16.82 2.87 10.36
C LEU A 23 16.05 1.55 10.58
N PHE A 24 14.88 1.40 9.96
CA PHE A 24 14.08 0.17 10.04
C PHE A 24 14.81 -1.07 9.48
N THR A 25 15.69 -0.88 8.49
CA THR A 25 16.45 -1.97 7.85
C THR A 25 17.85 -2.17 8.44
N THR A 26 18.22 -1.38 9.45
CA THR A 26 19.51 -1.50 10.13
C THR A 26 19.54 -2.75 11.02
N LYS A 27 20.73 -3.36 11.16
CA LYS A 27 20.94 -4.49 12.07
C LYS A 27 20.74 -4.05 13.52
N GLU A 28 19.95 -4.79 14.27
CA GLU A 28 19.70 -4.60 15.70
C GLU A 28 20.08 -5.85 16.50
N LYS A 29 20.51 -5.68 17.75
CA LYS A 29 20.71 -6.80 18.67
C LYS A 29 19.40 -7.05 19.41
N LEU A 30 18.99 -8.31 19.52
CA LEU A 30 17.80 -8.67 20.28
C LEU A 30 18.05 -8.48 21.79
N GLY A 31 17.06 -7.88 22.45
CA GLY A 31 17.11 -7.66 23.89
C GLY A 31 17.10 -8.96 24.69
N ALA A 32 17.50 -8.89 25.96
CA ALA A 32 17.54 -10.06 26.83
C ALA A 32 16.15 -10.70 27.06
N GLU A 33 15.09 -9.88 26.96
CA GLU A 33 13.69 -10.28 27.16
C GLU A 33 13.01 -10.84 25.89
N ASP A 34 13.64 -10.70 24.71
CA ASP A 34 13.10 -11.20 23.44
C ASP A 34 14.18 -12.01 22.64
N PRO A 35 14.80 -13.04 23.25
CA PRO A 35 15.89 -13.78 22.62
C PRO A 35 15.39 -14.68 21.48
N TRP A 36 16.27 -14.97 20.53
CA TRP A 36 15.97 -15.89 19.43
C TRP A 36 16.37 -17.32 19.79
N TYR A 37 15.48 -18.29 19.54
CA TYR A 37 15.80 -19.69 19.74
C TYR A 37 16.71 -20.21 18.61
N CYS A 38 17.94 -20.61 18.96
CA CYS A 38 18.90 -21.14 18.00
C CYS A 38 18.69 -22.65 17.81
N PRO A 39 18.28 -23.12 16.60
CA PRO A 39 18.03 -24.54 16.37
C PRO A 39 19.30 -25.40 16.39
N LYS A 40 20.49 -24.79 16.29
CA LYS A 40 21.80 -25.46 16.37
C LYS A 40 22.28 -25.62 17.82
N CYS A 41 22.19 -24.55 18.62
CA CYS A 41 22.58 -24.57 20.03
C CYS A 41 21.52 -25.21 20.93
N LYS A 42 20.27 -25.31 20.44
CA LYS A 42 19.09 -25.79 21.19
C LYS A 42 18.73 -24.93 22.41
N GLU A 43 19.04 -23.65 22.36
CA GLU A 43 18.83 -22.69 23.46
C GLU A 43 18.51 -21.27 22.92
N HIS A 44 17.99 -20.42 23.80
CA HIS A 44 17.70 -19.01 23.50
C HIS A 44 18.97 -18.17 23.54
N GLN A 45 19.22 -17.40 22.48
CA GLN A 45 20.41 -16.61 22.27
C GLN A 45 20.05 -15.17 21.91
N GLN A 46 20.84 -14.21 22.41
CA GLN A 46 20.73 -12.81 21.99
C GLN A 46 21.35 -12.62 20.61
N ALA A 47 20.59 -12.95 19.58
CA ALA A 47 21.02 -12.84 18.19
C ALA A 47 21.01 -11.39 17.67
N THR A 48 21.64 -11.19 16.52
CA THR A 48 21.46 -9.98 15.70
C THR A 48 20.35 -10.23 14.69
N LYS A 49 19.40 -9.30 14.62
CA LYS A 49 18.28 -9.30 13.66
C LYS A 49 18.49 -8.18 12.65
N LYS A 50 18.11 -8.44 11.40
CA LYS A 50 18.03 -7.44 10.33
C LYS A 50 16.74 -7.66 9.58
N LEU A 51 16.07 -6.58 9.18
CA LEU A 51 14.96 -6.62 8.26
C LEU A 51 15.41 -6.01 6.94
N ASP A 52 15.03 -6.63 5.84
CA ASP A 52 15.28 -6.15 4.48
C ASP A 52 13.98 -6.18 3.69
N LEU A 53 13.83 -5.25 2.75
CA LEU A 53 12.67 -5.18 1.87
C LEU A 53 13.01 -5.86 0.55
N TRP A 54 12.36 -6.99 0.27
CA TRP A 54 12.58 -7.76 -0.96
C TRP A 54 11.63 -7.34 -2.09
N SER A 55 10.35 -7.16 -1.76
CA SER A 55 9.30 -6.73 -2.69
C SER A 55 8.28 -5.85 -1.96
N LEU A 56 7.66 -4.90 -2.66
CA LEU A 56 6.65 -4.00 -2.10
C LEU A 56 5.28 -4.14 -2.80
N PRO A 57 4.17 -4.00 -2.05
CA PRO A 57 2.81 -4.15 -2.57
C PRO A 57 2.39 -2.98 -3.50
N PRO A 58 1.35 -3.13 -4.34
CA PRO A 58 0.77 -2.04 -5.11
C PRO A 58 0.36 -0.83 -4.25
N VAL A 59 -0.21 -1.09 -3.07
CA VAL A 59 -0.51 -0.07 -2.06
C VAL A 59 0.41 -0.27 -0.86
N LEU A 60 1.35 0.65 -0.68
CA LEU A 60 2.28 0.67 0.45
C LEU A 60 1.70 1.52 1.58
N VAL A 61 1.49 0.90 2.73
CA VAL A 61 1.08 1.58 3.97
C VAL A 61 2.30 1.77 4.87
N VAL A 62 2.64 3.02 5.19
CA VAL A 62 3.77 3.36 6.04
C VAL A 62 3.26 3.98 7.34
N HIS A 63 3.45 3.27 8.45
CA HIS A 63 3.10 3.73 9.78
C HIS A 63 4.29 4.40 10.45
N GLN A 64 4.13 5.67 10.82
CA GLN A 64 5.12 6.40 11.61
C GLN A 64 4.83 6.16 13.10
N LYS A 65 5.71 5.39 13.76
CA LYS A 65 5.52 4.99 15.15
C LYS A 65 5.82 6.13 16.13
N HIS A 66 4.95 7.14 16.15
CA HIS A 66 5.12 8.34 16.97
C HIS A 66 4.86 8.14 18.46
N PHE A 67 4.21 7.06 18.86
CA PHE A 67 3.92 6.81 20.27
C PHE A 67 4.96 5.89 20.90
N SER A 68 5.56 6.37 21.98
CA SER A 68 6.37 5.55 22.87
C SER A 68 5.68 5.43 24.22
N TYR A 69 5.73 4.22 24.77
CA TYR A 69 5.18 3.92 26.07
C TYR A 69 6.33 3.53 26.99
N SER A 70 6.37 4.12 28.17
CA SER A 70 7.17 3.66 29.30
C SER A 70 6.26 3.54 30.52
N ARG A 71 6.70 2.84 31.58
CA ARG A 71 5.90 2.69 32.81
C ARG A 71 5.50 4.03 33.45
N TYR A 72 6.22 5.12 33.17
CA TYR A 72 6.04 6.42 33.82
C TYR A 72 5.68 7.55 32.86
N MET A 73 5.93 7.40 31.57
CA MET A 73 5.65 8.43 30.56
C MET A 73 5.02 7.81 29.31
N ARG A 74 3.98 8.48 28.82
CA ARG A 74 3.43 8.28 27.48
C ARG A 74 3.85 9.50 26.66
N ASP A 75 4.67 9.29 25.64
CA ASP A 75 5.19 10.39 24.84
C ASP A 75 4.78 10.24 23.39
N LYS A 76 4.57 11.38 22.72
CA LYS A 76 4.35 11.46 21.29
C LYS A 76 5.54 12.18 20.70
N LEU A 77 6.28 11.49 19.83
CA LEU A 77 7.29 12.10 18.98
C LEU A 77 6.61 13.14 18.08
N ASP A 78 6.88 14.42 18.35
CA ASP A 78 6.36 15.58 17.60
C ASP A 78 7.39 16.11 16.57
N SER A 79 8.35 15.27 16.18
CA SER A 79 9.31 15.58 15.13
C SER A 79 8.62 15.58 13.77
N LEU A 80 8.97 16.53 12.90
CA LEU A 80 8.49 16.50 11.53
C LEU A 80 9.22 15.38 10.77
N VAL A 81 8.46 14.49 10.15
CA VAL A 81 8.99 13.56 9.14
C VAL A 81 8.63 14.11 7.77
N ASP A 82 9.65 14.46 7.00
CA ASP A 82 9.50 14.89 5.62
C ASP A 82 9.36 13.67 4.70
N PHE A 83 8.27 13.65 3.95
CA PHE A 83 7.93 12.57 3.03
C PHE A 83 7.50 13.13 1.68
N PRO A 84 7.95 12.53 0.57
CA PRO A 84 7.66 13.04 -0.75
C PRO A 84 6.23 12.69 -1.18
N LEU A 85 5.50 13.64 -1.79
CA LEU A 85 4.17 13.36 -2.35
C LEU A 85 4.22 12.49 -3.61
N SER A 86 5.39 12.37 -4.25
CA SER A 86 5.57 11.58 -5.48
C SER A 86 6.96 10.97 -5.56
N ASN A 87 7.11 9.93 -6.38
CA ASN A 87 8.40 9.29 -6.67
C ASN A 87 9.15 8.75 -5.44
N LEU A 88 8.44 8.23 -4.44
CA LEU A 88 9.08 7.49 -3.36
C LEU A 88 9.68 6.18 -3.93
N LYS A 89 10.98 5.94 -3.72
CA LYS A 89 11.77 4.86 -4.36
C LYS A 89 12.98 4.43 -3.51
N GLU A 90 13.70 3.40 -3.98
CA GLU A 90 15.04 2.99 -3.50
C GLU A 90 15.08 2.34 -2.08
N PHE A 91 14.20 1.37 -1.81
CA PHE A 91 14.25 0.61 -0.55
C PHE A 91 14.47 -0.89 -0.70
N LEU A 92 14.42 -1.40 -1.93
CA LEU A 92 14.52 -2.82 -2.21
C LEU A 92 15.98 -3.27 -2.29
N ILE A 93 16.27 -4.44 -1.72
CA ILE A 93 17.59 -5.08 -1.82
C ILE A 93 17.73 -5.96 -3.07
N ASP A 94 16.63 -6.31 -3.73
CA ASP A 94 16.64 -7.08 -4.97
C ASP A 94 17.20 -6.24 -6.13
N PRO A 95 18.37 -6.58 -6.70
CA PRO A 95 18.97 -5.83 -7.79
C PRO A 95 18.18 -5.94 -9.11
N ASN A 96 17.29 -6.93 -9.21
CA ASN A 96 16.43 -7.13 -10.38
C ASN A 96 15.05 -6.52 -10.20
N ALA A 97 14.77 -5.91 -9.04
CA ALA A 97 13.53 -5.18 -8.84
C ALA A 97 13.48 -4.05 -9.88
N GLY A 98 12.44 -4.08 -10.71
CA GLY A 98 12.13 -2.99 -11.63
C GLY A 98 11.91 -1.66 -10.89
N PRO A 99 11.68 -0.56 -11.61
CA PRO A 99 11.44 0.73 -10.97
C PRO A 99 10.18 0.71 -10.09
N CYS A 100 10.35 0.53 -8.78
CA CYS A 100 9.26 0.62 -7.80
C CYS A 100 9.13 2.07 -7.32
N ARG A 101 8.32 2.86 -8.03
CA ARG A 101 8.01 4.25 -7.67
C ARG A 101 6.60 4.33 -7.10
N TYR A 102 6.44 5.16 -6.08
CA TYR A 102 5.17 5.37 -5.43
C TYR A 102 4.80 6.84 -5.31
N ASP A 103 3.51 7.12 -5.46
CA ASP A 103 2.91 8.42 -5.22
C ASP A 103 1.97 8.37 -4.01
N LEU A 104 1.98 9.44 -3.22
CA LEU A 104 1.15 9.53 -2.02
C LEU A 104 -0.30 9.76 -2.43
N ILE A 105 -1.19 8.93 -1.92
CA ILE A 105 -2.64 9.00 -2.21
C ILE A 105 -3.46 9.44 -1.00
N ALA A 106 -2.98 9.16 0.22
CA ALA A 106 -3.64 9.60 1.44
C ALA A 106 -2.67 9.69 2.63
N VAL A 107 -3.07 10.48 3.63
CA VAL A 107 -2.41 10.62 4.93
C VAL A 107 -3.48 10.57 6.00
N SER A 108 -3.33 9.66 6.97
CA SER A 108 -4.04 9.74 8.24
C SER A 108 -3.24 10.64 9.19
N ASN A 109 -3.89 11.68 9.68
CA ASN A 109 -3.31 12.64 10.61
C ASN A 109 -3.80 12.35 12.03
N HIS A 110 -2.95 12.61 13.02
CA HIS A 110 -3.31 12.56 14.43
C HIS A 110 -2.87 13.82 15.17
N TYR A 111 -3.85 14.51 15.77
CA TYR A 111 -3.65 15.68 16.62
C TYR A 111 -3.85 15.31 18.09
N GLY A 112 -3.13 15.99 18.99
CA GLY A 112 -3.15 15.70 20.41
C GLY A 112 -2.25 14.52 20.80
N GLY A 113 -2.42 14.06 22.04
CA GLY A 113 -1.57 13.07 22.70
C GLY A 113 -2.24 11.71 22.86
N MET A 114 -1.57 10.80 23.55
CA MET A 114 -1.97 9.39 23.64
C MET A 114 -3.26 9.14 24.46
N GLY A 115 -3.67 10.07 25.32
CA GLY A 115 -4.89 9.95 26.13
C GLY A 115 -6.14 10.55 25.51
N ARG A 116 -5.97 11.55 24.62
CA ARG A 116 -7.04 12.19 23.86
C ARG A 116 -6.42 12.75 22.59
N GLY A 117 -7.00 12.39 21.46
CA GLY A 117 -6.56 12.86 20.17
C GLY A 117 -7.71 12.98 19.19
N HIS A 118 -7.40 13.55 18.04
CA HIS A 118 -8.34 13.72 16.93
C HIS A 118 -7.68 13.27 15.65
N TYR A 119 -8.37 12.42 14.90
CA TYR A 119 -7.88 11.92 13.61
C TYR A 119 -8.60 12.64 12.48
N THR A 120 -7.83 13.07 11.49
CA THR A 120 -8.35 13.54 10.20
C THR A 120 -7.63 12.80 9.08
N ALA A 121 -8.05 13.00 7.84
CA ALA A 121 -7.34 12.47 6.69
C ALA A 121 -7.17 13.53 5.61
N TYR A 122 -5.99 13.56 4.99
CA TYR A 122 -5.85 14.12 3.66
C TYR A 122 -5.94 12.98 2.64
N ALA A 123 -6.70 13.16 1.58
CA ALA A 123 -6.71 12.22 0.46
C ALA A 123 -6.76 12.94 -0.88
N LYS A 124 -6.09 12.35 -1.87
CA LYS A 124 -6.14 12.79 -3.26
C LYS A 124 -7.35 12.15 -3.92
N ASN A 125 -8.27 12.96 -4.43
CA ASN A 125 -9.39 12.48 -5.22
C ASN A 125 -8.87 11.97 -6.57
N LYS A 126 -9.23 10.74 -6.93
CA LYS A 126 -8.81 10.09 -8.17
C LYS A 126 -9.43 10.72 -9.42
N ASP A 127 -10.60 11.35 -9.29
CA ASP A 127 -11.38 11.82 -10.44
C ASP A 127 -10.93 13.22 -10.92
N ASP A 128 -10.43 14.08 -10.03
CA ASP A 128 -10.00 15.44 -10.36
C ASP A 128 -8.55 15.77 -9.97
N ASP A 129 -7.82 14.79 -9.44
CA ASP A 129 -6.42 14.88 -9.02
C ASP A 129 -6.16 15.92 -7.90
N LYS A 130 -7.19 16.38 -7.18
CA LYS A 130 -7.08 17.38 -6.11
C LYS A 130 -7.03 16.76 -4.72
N TRP A 131 -6.42 17.49 -3.79
CA TRP A 131 -6.36 17.09 -2.38
C TRP A 131 -7.53 17.65 -1.59
N TYR A 132 -8.03 16.85 -0.67
CA TYR A 132 -9.09 17.21 0.26
C TYR A 132 -8.72 16.81 1.68
N ASN A 133 -9.14 17.62 2.64
CA ASN A 133 -9.14 17.31 4.06
C ASN A 133 -10.51 16.77 4.47
N PHE A 134 -10.49 15.63 5.15
CA PHE A 134 -11.65 14.94 5.71
C PHE A 134 -11.56 15.00 7.22
N ASP A 135 -12.41 15.80 7.83
CA ASP A 135 -12.52 15.98 9.28
C ASP A 135 -13.93 15.61 9.73
N ASN A 136 -14.10 14.37 10.18
CA ASN A 136 -15.39 13.78 10.52
C ASN A 136 -16.41 13.91 9.37
N SER A 137 -17.45 14.71 9.56
CA SER A 137 -18.51 14.97 8.58
C SER A 137 -18.20 16.12 7.61
N SER A 138 -17.05 16.79 7.75
CA SER A 138 -16.65 17.94 6.94
C SER A 138 -15.59 17.55 5.91
N VAL A 139 -15.77 18.03 4.68
CA VAL A 139 -14.81 17.88 3.58
C VAL A 139 -14.46 19.27 3.05
N SER A 140 -13.17 19.58 2.98
CA SER A 140 -12.69 20.86 2.44
C SER A 140 -11.52 20.64 1.47
N PRO A 141 -11.36 21.49 0.45
CA PRO A 141 -10.15 21.48 -0.38
C PRO A 141 -8.88 21.66 0.46
N ALA A 142 -7.77 21.05 0.03
CA ALA A 142 -6.46 21.16 0.67
C ALA A 142 -5.36 21.38 -0.37
N ASN A 143 -4.34 22.15 0.00
CA ASN A 143 -3.15 22.36 -0.82
C ASN A 143 -2.03 21.39 -0.45
N LYS A 144 -1.13 21.12 -1.39
CA LYS A 144 -0.02 20.16 -1.23
C LYS A 144 0.93 20.53 -0.08
N ASP A 145 1.11 21.82 0.19
CA ASP A 145 1.93 22.37 1.28
C ASP A 145 1.37 22.07 2.68
N GLN A 146 0.09 21.70 2.78
CA GLN A 146 -0.56 21.36 4.05
C GLN A 146 -0.43 19.87 4.41
N ILE A 147 -0.05 19.03 3.45
CA ILE A 147 -0.08 17.57 3.57
C ILE A 147 1.09 17.07 4.44
N VAL A 148 2.29 17.63 4.24
CA VAL A 148 3.46 17.28 5.04
C VAL A 148 3.41 18.06 6.35
N SER A 149 3.10 17.37 7.44
CA SER A 149 2.99 17.99 8.76
C SER A 149 3.36 17.01 9.86
N LYS A 150 3.61 17.54 11.07
CA LYS A 150 3.85 16.73 12.28
C LYS A 150 2.66 15.86 12.67
N ALA A 151 1.47 16.16 12.15
CA ALA A 151 0.28 15.39 12.40
C ALA A 151 0.26 14.09 11.60
N ALA A 152 1.02 13.98 10.50
CA ALA A 152 1.05 12.79 9.66
C ALA A 152 1.44 11.55 10.49
N TYR A 153 0.61 10.52 10.44
CA TYR A 153 0.75 9.33 11.27
C TYR A 153 0.79 8.04 10.43
N VAL A 154 -0.10 7.90 9.46
CA VAL A 154 -0.08 6.80 8.49
C VAL A 154 -0.08 7.37 7.08
N LEU A 155 0.87 6.95 6.27
CA LEU A 155 1.00 7.35 4.87
C LEU A 155 0.52 6.21 3.97
N PHE A 156 -0.25 6.54 2.95
CA PHE A 156 -0.73 5.60 1.93
C PHE A 156 -0.13 5.98 0.59
N TYR A 157 0.61 5.06 0.00
CA TYR A 157 1.33 5.22 -1.26
C TYR A 157 0.84 4.21 -2.30
N GLN A 158 0.56 4.66 -3.52
CA GLN A 158 0.20 3.81 -4.66
C GLN A 158 1.40 3.68 -5.60
N ARG A 159 1.67 2.47 -6.08
CA ARG A 159 2.73 2.19 -7.06
C ARG A 159 2.33 2.72 -8.44
N GLN A 160 3.22 3.45 -9.10
CA GLN A 160 2.93 4.16 -10.36
C GLN A 160 2.57 3.25 -11.54
N ASP A 161 3.07 2.01 -11.55
CA ASP A 161 2.79 0.99 -12.56
C ASP A 161 1.47 0.22 -12.29
N THR A 162 0.78 0.55 -11.21
CA THR A 162 -0.49 -0.11 -10.80
C THR A 162 -1.66 0.87 -10.80
N VAL A 163 -1.55 1.99 -11.51
CA VAL A 163 -2.52 3.10 -11.47
C VAL A 163 -3.85 2.76 -12.17
N ASN A 164 -3.89 1.72 -13.00
CA ASN A 164 -5.12 1.22 -13.61
C ASN A 164 -5.85 0.28 -12.66
N GLY A 165 -6.66 0.86 -11.77
CA GLY A 165 -7.36 0.16 -10.70
C GLY A 165 -6.46 -0.06 -9.50
N THR A 166 -7.03 -0.14 -8.30
CA THR A 166 -6.29 -0.35 -7.04
C THR A 166 -5.41 -1.61 -6.99
N GLY A 167 -5.36 -2.40 -8.07
CA GLY A 167 -4.70 -3.71 -8.16
C GLY A 167 -5.27 -4.76 -7.18
N TYR A 168 -6.23 -4.36 -6.35
CA TYR A 168 -6.77 -5.11 -5.22
C TYR A 168 -8.27 -5.34 -5.35
N PHE A 169 -8.94 -4.61 -6.25
CA PHE A 169 -10.35 -4.79 -6.57
C PHE A 169 -10.50 -4.92 -8.09
N ASP A 170 -10.93 -6.10 -8.54
CA ASP A 170 -11.33 -6.46 -9.92
C ASP A 170 -12.54 -5.66 -10.44
N LEU A 171 -12.79 -4.45 -9.97
CA LEU A 171 -13.94 -3.64 -10.44
C LEU A 171 -13.71 -3.09 -11.85
N ALA A 172 -12.46 -2.88 -12.26
CA ALA A 172 -12.14 -2.38 -13.60
C ALA A 172 -12.35 -3.44 -14.70
N ARG A 173 -12.22 -4.73 -14.36
CA ARG A 173 -12.40 -5.82 -15.33
C ARG A 173 -13.87 -6.07 -15.63
N GLU A 174 -14.79 -5.61 -14.79
CA GLU A 174 -16.23 -5.70 -15.08
C GLU A 174 -16.72 -4.57 -16.00
N GLU A 175 -16.14 -3.37 -15.93
CA GLU A 175 -16.53 -2.24 -16.79
C GLU A 175 -16.05 -2.45 -18.24
N GLU A 176 -14.78 -2.85 -18.45
CA GLU A 176 -14.27 -3.17 -19.79
C GLU A 176 -15.00 -4.36 -20.45
N ASN A 177 -15.45 -5.35 -19.65
CA ASN A 177 -16.24 -6.46 -20.17
C ASN A 177 -17.68 -6.05 -20.53
N ARG A 178 -18.29 -5.08 -19.82
CA ARG A 178 -19.63 -4.55 -20.17
C ARG A 178 -19.57 -3.69 -21.42
N GLU A 179 -18.57 -2.82 -21.55
CA GLU A 179 -18.38 -2.00 -22.75
C GLU A 179 -18.07 -2.88 -23.98
N GLY A 180 -17.23 -3.90 -23.83
CA GLY A 180 -16.95 -4.87 -24.89
C GLY A 180 -18.14 -5.76 -25.28
N GLU A 181 -19.08 -6.04 -24.35
CA GLU A 181 -20.32 -6.76 -24.64
C GLU A 181 -21.38 -5.88 -25.33
N GLU A 182 -21.48 -4.60 -24.98
CA GLU A 182 -22.36 -3.64 -25.66
C GLU A 182 -21.89 -3.36 -27.11
N GLU A 183 -20.57 -3.28 -27.33
CA GLU A 183 -20.01 -3.14 -28.67
C GLU A 183 -20.24 -4.40 -29.53
N ARG A 184 -20.15 -5.60 -28.94
CA ARG A 184 -20.46 -6.87 -29.65
C ARG A 184 -21.95 -7.04 -29.97
N LYS A 185 -22.85 -6.53 -29.11
CA LYS A 185 -24.30 -6.52 -29.36
C LYS A 185 -24.72 -5.49 -30.41
N SER A 186 -24.03 -4.35 -30.51
CA SER A 186 -24.33 -3.36 -31.55
C SER A 186 -23.95 -3.87 -32.95
N VAL A 187 -22.81 -4.56 -33.08
CA VAL A 187 -22.32 -5.11 -34.36
C VAL A 187 -23.22 -6.24 -34.89
N THR A 188 -23.70 -7.13 -34.00
CA THR A 188 -24.56 -8.28 -34.39
C THR A 188 -25.99 -7.90 -34.77
N SER A 189 -26.47 -6.69 -34.43
CA SER A 189 -27.80 -6.20 -34.82
C SER A 189 -27.88 -5.67 -36.27
N SER A 190 -26.73 -5.49 -36.94
CA SER A 190 -26.65 -4.82 -38.25
C SER A 190 -26.57 -5.75 -39.47
N GLN A 191 -26.49 -7.07 -39.27
CA GLN A 191 -26.36 -8.04 -40.38
C GLN A 191 -27.30 -9.23 -40.18
N GLY A 192 -28.42 -9.26 -40.93
CA GLY A 192 -29.31 -10.44 -40.93
C GLY A 192 -30.72 -10.23 -41.49
N ALA A 193 -30.89 -9.57 -42.63
CA ALA A 193 -32.12 -9.68 -43.42
C ALA A 193 -31.91 -10.69 -44.55
N SER A 194 -32.45 -11.91 -44.39
CA SER A 194 -33.17 -12.68 -45.42
C SER A 194 -33.35 -14.13 -44.94
N ALA A 195 -34.60 -14.57 -44.94
CA ALA A 195 -35.00 -15.92 -44.59
C ALA A 195 -35.01 -16.81 -45.84
N SER A 196 -34.53 -18.04 -45.70
CA SER A 196 -34.94 -19.17 -46.55
C SER A 196 -34.97 -20.45 -45.73
N VAL A 197 -36.16 -21.01 -45.61
CA VAL A 197 -36.45 -22.35 -45.09
C VAL A 197 -36.18 -23.36 -46.20
N GLN A 198 -35.44 -24.44 -45.93
CA GLN A 198 -35.81 -25.80 -46.35
C GLN A 198 -34.91 -26.88 -45.73
N SER A 199 -35.57 -28.01 -45.49
CA SER A 199 -35.15 -29.25 -44.85
C SER A 199 -34.07 -30.02 -45.61
N ASN A 200 -33.34 -30.91 -44.91
CA ASN A 200 -33.33 -32.35 -45.20
C ASN A 200 -32.48 -33.14 -44.19
N GLU A 201 -32.91 -34.39 -44.01
CA GLU A 201 -32.36 -35.49 -43.22
C GLU A 201 -30.98 -35.96 -43.73
N ASP A 202 -30.12 -36.46 -42.85
CA ASP A 202 -29.56 -37.83 -42.90
C ASP A 202 -28.32 -38.03 -41.99
N VAL A 203 -28.47 -39.04 -41.11
CA VAL A 203 -27.52 -40.09 -40.68
C VAL A 203 -26.02 -39.91 -41.03
N ASN A 204 -25.12 -39.91 -40.03
CA ASN A 204 -24.28 -41.10 -39.69
C ASN A 204 -23.32 -40.87 -38.51
N ASP A 205 -23.06 -41.98 -37.82
CA ASP A 205 -22.09 -42.19 -36.76
C ASP A 205 -20.64 -41.82 -37.13
N ASN A 206 -19.88 -41.32 -36.14
CA ASN A 206 -18.63 -41.99 -35.75
C ASN A 206 -18.08 -41.51 -34.41
N VAL A 207 -18.12 -42.43 -33.46
CA VAL A 207 -17.24 -42.50 -32.30
C VAL A 207 -15.80 -42.72 -32.78
N THR A 208 -14.82 -41.98 -32.25
CA THR A 208 -13.48 -42.52 -31.96
C THR A 208 -12.80 -41.67 -30.88
N MET A 209 -12.62 -42.28 -29.70
CA MET A 209 -11.64 -41.87 -28.71
C MET A 209 -10.22 -42.02 -29.26
N LYS A 210 -9.30 -41.16 -28.84
CA LYS A 210 -7.97 -41.60 -28.40
C LYS A 210 -7.25 -40.50 -27.59
N THR A 211 -6.90 -40.93 -26.39
CA THR A 211 -5.89 -40.38 -25.47
C THR A 211 -4.52 -40.26 -26.13
N ASN A 212 -3.76 -39.23 -25.76
CA ASN A 212 -2.58 -39.38 -24.91
C ASN A 212 -2.28 -38.06 -24.18
#